data_AF-A0A3M6VFQ6-F1
#
_entry.id   AF-A0A3M6VFQ6-F1
#
_cell.length_a   1.000
_cell.length_b   1.000
_cell.length_c   1.000
_cell.angle_alpha   90.00
_cell.angle_beta   90.00
_cell.angle_gamma   90.00
#
_symmetry.space_group_name_H-M   'P 1'
#
loop_
_entity.id
_entity.type
_entity.pdbx_description
1 polymer ?
#
loop_
_entity_poly.entity_id
_entity_poly.type
_entity_poly.pdbx_seq_one_letter_code
_entity_poly.pdbx_strand_id
1 'polypeptide(L)'
;MEQRGHYALLKELGRGGFSIVRLAIDLNTQEMFAAKIFDPKTSSLETIHAEIDILKYLGAHRNIVSLHDVLYLKTETIMLTDLVEGGELFDYIVDMGSVSEKDAAHLLHDVCQALDYMHSRGVWSVVM
;
A
#
# COMPACT_ATOMS: atom_id res chain seq x y z
N MET A 1 10.69 -1.39 -19.48
CA MET A 1 10.47 -0.40 -18.42
C MET A 1 9.41 0.56 -18.93
N GLU A 2 8.32 0.70 -18.21
CA GLU A 2 7.22 1.58 -18.63
C GLU A 2 7.27 2.85 -17.79
N GLN A 3 7.34 4.01 -18.44
CA GLN A 3 7.37 5.29 -17.74
C GLN A 3 5.96 5.85 -17.59
N ARG A 4 5.66 6.41 -16.41
CA ARG A 4 4.44 7.16 -16.09
C ARG A 4 4.84 8.42 -15.33
N GLY A 5 4.71 9.59 -15.95
CA GLY A 5 5.27 10.83 -15.40
C GLY A 5 6.79 10.73 -15.25
N HIS A 6 7.30 11.07 -14.06
CA HIS A 6 8.71 10.91 -13.68
C HIS A 6 9.02 9.57 -13.00
N TYR A 7 8.08 8.63 -12.97
CA TYR A 7 8.30 7.29 -12.41
C TYR A 7 8.52 6.23 -13.50
N ALA A 8 9.45 5.32 -13.27
CA ALA A 8 9.66 4.11 -14.06
C ALA A 8 9.07 2.89 -13.34
N LEU A 9 8.09 2.24 -13.97
CA LEU A 9 7.49 0.99 -13.49
C LEU A 9 8.35 -0.21 -13.92
N LEU A 10 8.66 -1.05 -12.94
CA LEU A 10 9.50 -2.22 -13.02
C LEU A 10 8.65 -3.50 -12.89
N LYS A 11 9.11 -4.49 -12.12
CA LYS A 11 8.43 -5.78 -11.95
C LYS A 11 7.10 -5.65 -11.21
N GLU A 12 6.17 -6.55 -11.51
CA GLU A 12 4.97 -6.76 -10.71
C GLU A 12 5.35 -7.35 -9.34
N LEU A 13 4.82 -6.76 -8.27
CA LEU A 13 4.99 -7.22 -6.89
C LEU A 13 3.79 -8.03 -6.43
N GLY A 14 2.59 -7.69 -6.91
CA GLY A 14 1.36 -8.38 -6.58
C GLY A 14 0.21 -7.94 -7.46
N ARG A 15 -0.88 -8.72 -7.44
CA ARG A 15 -2.08 -8.47 -8.23
C ARG A 15 -3.32 -8.79 -7.39
N GLY A 16 -4.15 -7.77 -7.19
CA GLY A 16 -5.47 -7.91 -6.59
C GLY A 16 -6.55 -8.09 -7.66
N GLY A 17 -7.81 -8.21 -7.23
CA GLY A 17 -8.95 -8.32 -8.14
C GLY A 17 -9.19 -7.07 -9.00
N PHE A 18 -8.83 -5.89 -8.48
CA PHE A 18 -9.15 -4.59 -9.09
C PHE A 18 -7.91 -3.71 -9.35
N SER A 19 -6.72 -4.16 -8.95
CA SER A 19 -5.48 -3.40 -9.08
C SER A 19 -4.26 -4.30 -9.26
N ILE A 20 -3.19 -3.72 -9.81
CA ILE A 20 -1.87 -4.36 -9.92
C ILE A 20 -0.87 -3.50 -9.17
N VAL A 21 -0.02 -4.12 -8.35
CA VAL A 21 1.06 -3.44 -7.64
C VAL A 21 2.37 -3.73 -8.36
N ARG A 22 3.09 -2.69 -8.78
CA ARG A 22 4.42 -2.79 -9.40
C ARG A 22 5.45 -2.03 -8.59
N LEU A 23 6.70 -2.47 -8.66
CA LEU A 23 7.82 -1.67 -8.18
C LEU A 23 7.97 -0.43 -9.07
N ALA A 24 8.10 0.74 -8.48
CA ALA A 24 8.33 2.00 -9.17
C ALA A 24 9.61 2.67 -8.67
N ILE A 25 10.31 3.39 -9.56
CA ILE A 25 11.45 4.23 -9.22
C ILE A 25 11.15 5.66 -9.66
N ASP A 26 11.30 6.62 -8.76
CA ASP A 26 11.35 8.04 -9.13
C ASP A 26 12.64 8.31 -9.88
N LEU A 27 12.55 8.75 -11.14
CA LEU A 27 13.73 8.98 -11.99
C LEU A 27 14.57 10.19 -11.52
N ASN A 28 13.98 11.11 -10.76
CA ASN A 28 14.65 12.29 -10.24
C ASN A 28 15.41 11.98 -8.95
N THR A 29 14.78 11.27 -8.01
CA THR A 29 15.37 10.99 -6.68
C THR A 29 16.05 9.62 -6.60
N GLN A 30 15.77 8.72 -7.55
CA GLN A 30 16.17 7.31 -7.53
C GLN A 30 15.57 6.50 -6.36
N GLU A 31 14.56 7.03 -5.68
CA GLU A 31 13.86 6.32 -4.60
C GLU A 31 12.86 5.30 -5.15
N MET A 32 12.67 4.21 -4.40
CA MET A 32 11.81 3.08 -4.75
C MET A 32 10.48 3.13 -4.01
N PHE A 33 9.39 2.80 -4.72
CA PHE A 33 8.03 2.84 -4.23
C PHE A 33 7.22 1.63 -4.69
N ALA A 34 6.11 1.36 -4.00
CA ALA A 34 5.07 0.48 -4.52
C ALA A 34 4.03 1.32 -5.30
N ALA A 35 3.84 1.00 -6.58
CA ALA A 35 2.85 1.64 -7.45
C ALA A 35 1.61 0.75 -7.57
N LYS A 36 0.53 1.12 -6.89
CA LYS A 36 -0.79 0.48 -7.02
C LYS A 36 -1.55 1.12 -8.17
N ILE A 37 -1.77 0.35 -9.22
CA ILE A 37 -2.36 0.78 -10.49
C ILE A 37 -3.79 0.26 -10.56
N PHE A 38 -4.75 1.18 -10.65
CA PHE A 38 -6.18 0.87 -10.70
C PHE A 38 -6.72 0.93 -12.13
N ASP A 39 -7.46 -0.10 -12.55
CA ASP A 39 -8.17 -0.09 -13.82
C ASP A 39 -9.53 0.62 -13.65
N PRO A 40 -9.78 1.73 -14.38
CA PRO A 40 -11.02 2.49 -14.29
C PRO A 40 -12.25 1.71 -14.78
N LYS A 41 -12.08 0.57 -15.46
CA LYS A 41 -13.19 -0.28 -15.89
C LYS A 41 -13.72 -1.18 -14.78
N THR A 42 -12.88 -1.51 -13.81
CA THR A 42 -13.20 -2.50 -12.76
C THR A 42 -13.28 -1.87 -11.38
N SER A 43 -12.67 -0.69 -11.20
CA SER A 43 -12.66 0.03 -9.93
C SER A 43 -13.60 1.23 -9.96
N SER A 44 -14.41 1.40 -8.91
CA SER A 44 -15.17 2.63 -8.71
C SER A 44 -14.22 3.78 -8.40
N LEU A 45 -14.33 4.88 -9.15
CA LEU A 45 -13.57 6.11 -8.89
C LEU A 45 -13.80 6.63 -7.46
N GLU A 46 -15.01 6.46 -6.94
CA GLU A 46 -15.34 6.85 -5.56
C GLU A 46 -14.54 6.04 -4.54
N THR A 47 -14.36 4.74 -4.79
CA THR A 47 -13.56 3.86 -3.91
C THR A 47 -12.09 4.24 -3.95
N ILE A 48 -11.54 4.49 -5.14
CA ILE A 48 -10.13 4.92 -5.30
C ILE A 48 -9.91 6.25 -4.58
N HIS A 49 -10.78 7.24 -4.80
CA HIS A 49 -10.65 8.55 -4.14
C HIS A 49 -10.79 8.45 -2.63
N ALA A 50 -11.73 7.64 -2.13
CA ALA A 50 -11.87 7.40 -0.69
C ALA A 50 -10.60 6.79 -0.08
N GLU A 51 -9.98 5.80 -0.75
CA GLU A 51 -8.73 5.19 -0.29
C GLU A 51 -7.58 6.22 -0.26
N ILE A 52 -7.44 7.02 -1.31
CA ILE A 52 -6.46 8.11 -1.38
C ILE A 52 -6.66 9.11 -0.25
N ASP A 53 -7.89 9.56 -0.02
CA ASP A 53 -8.20 10.58 0.97
C ASP A 53 -7.95 10.07 2.39
N ILE A 54 -8.25 8.80 2.66
CA ILE A 54 -7.93 8.15 3.94
C ILE A 54 -6.42 8.14 4.18
N LEU A 55 -5.61 7.68 3.22
CA LEU A 55 -4.16 7.62 3.41
C LEU A 55 -3.54 9.02 3.54
N LYS A 56 -4.03 10.00 2.78
CA LYS A 56 -3.63 11.41 2.94
C LYS A 56 -3.95 11.94 4.34
N TYR A 57 -5.14 11.63 4.85
CA TYR A 57 -5.59 12.08 6.15
C TYR A 57 -4.85 11.40 7.32
N LEU A 58 -4.54 10.11 7.18
CA LEU A 58 -3.75 9.36 8.15
C LEU A 58 -2.30 9.85 8.20
N GLY A 59 -1.74 10.33 7.08
CA GLY A 59 -0.36 10.78 7.01
C GLY A 59 0.63 9.67 7.32
N ALA A 60 1.82 10.04 7.81
CA ALA A 60 2.88 9.08 8.11
C ALA A 60 2.71 8.44 9.49
N HIS A 61 2.69 7.11 9.54
CA HIS A 61 2.74 6.32 10.77
C HIS A 61 3.61 5.09 10.57
N ARG A 62 4.41 4.70 11.57
CA ARG A 62 5.39 3.60 11.46
C ARG A 62 4.77 2.28 10.98
N ASN A 63 3.54 1.97 11.41
CA ASN A 63 2.85 0.72 11.12
C ASN A 63 1.75 0.86 10.05
N ILE A 64 1.73 1.97 9.29
CA ILE A 64 0.76 2.20 8.20
C ILE A 64 1.52 2.71 6.98
N VAL A 65 1.26 2.12 5.81
CA VAL A 65 1.86 2.58 4.56
C VAL A 65 1.46 4.02 4.27
N SER A 66 2.44 4.86 3.96
CA SER A 66 2.25 6.27 3.65
C SER A 66 2.03 6.45 2.16
N LEU A 67 1.16 7.39 1.80
CA LEU A 67 0.99 7.84 0.42
C LEU A 67 2.00 8.94 0.10
N HIS A 68 2.82 8.72 -0.94
CA HIS A 68 3.83 9.67 -1.40
C HIS A 68 3.35 10.52 -2.58
N ASP A 69 2.68 9.90 -3.56
CA ASP A 69 2.18 10.60 -4.74
C ASP A 69 0.97 9.88 -5.36
N VAL A 70 0.21 10.61 -6.17
CA VAL A 70 -0.89 10.07 -6.97
C VAL A 70 -0.82 10.61 -8.40
N LEU A 71 -0.75 9.70 -9.36
CA LEU A 71 -0.82 10.03 -10.78
C LEU A 71 -2.23 9.75 -11.30
N TYR A 72 -2.91 10.81 -11.73
CA TYR A 72 -4.18 10.71 -12.44
C TYR A 72 -3.91 10.72 -13.94
N LEU A 73 -4.03 9.56 -14.59
CA LEU A 73 -3.88 9.41 -16.03
C LEU A 73 -5.26 9.22 -16.67
N LYS A 74 -5.33 9.41 -17.99
CA LYS A 74 -6.60 9.27 -18.74
C LYS A 74 -7.21 7.87 -18.64
N THR A 75 -6.38 6.87 -18.43
CA THR A 75 -6.75 5.44 -18.53
C THR A 75 -6.51 4.66 -17.26
N GLU A 76 -5.93 5.26 -16.23
CA GLU A 76 -5.58 4.60 -14.97
C GLU A 76 -5.31 5.64 -13.89
N THR A 77 -5.48 5.25 -12.63
CA THR A 77 -4.99 6.02 -11.47
C THR A 77 -3.89 5.21 -10.81
N ILE A 78 -2.79 5.86 -10.43
CA ILE A 78 -1.64 5.21 -9.82
C ILE A 78 -1.36 5.85 -8.48
N MET A 79 -1.33 5.06 -7.40
CA MET A 79 -0.92 5.49 -6.08
C MET A 79 0.50 5.01 -5.80
N LEU A 80 1.37 5.91 -5.35
CA LEU A 80 2.74 5.62 -4.95
C LEU A 80 2.79 5.59 -3.43
N THR A 81 3.09 4.44 -2.86
CA THR A 81 3.18 4.24 -1.41
C THR A 81 4.54 3.67 -1.02
N ASP A 82 4.77 3.56 0.29
CA ASP A 82 5.93 2.84 0.84
C ASP A 82 6.10 1.47 0.17
N LEU A 83 7.33 1.15 -0.21
CA LEU A 83 7.71 -0.20 -0.61
C LEU A 83 7.97 -1.03 0.65
N VAL A 84 7.07 -1.95 0.96
CA VAL A 84 7.25 -2.90 2.08
C VAL A 84 7.96 -4.15 1.56
N GLU A 85 9.13 -4.43 2.12
CA GLU A 85 9.88 -5.66 1.88
C GLU A 85 9.53 -6.69 2.95
N GLY A 86 9.43 -7.97 2.59
CA GLY A 86 9.14 -9.05 3.54
C GLY A 86 7.85 -9.83 3.27
N GLY A 87 7.08 -9.46 2.25
CA GLY A 87 5.87 -10.19 1.84
C GLY A 87 4.70 -10.01 2.79
N GLU A 88 3.72 -10.90 2.70
CA GLU A 88 2.51 -10.85 3.53
C GLU A 88 2.73 -11.54 4.87
N LEU A 89 2.13 -10.97 5.93
CA LEU A 89 2.19 -11.55 7.27
C LEU A 89 1.62 -12.98 7.31
N PHE A 90 0.60 -13.25 6.50
CA PHE A 90 -0.01 -14.57 6.43
C PHE A 90 0.96 -15.62 5.87
N ASP A 91 1.64 -15.31 4.78
CA ASP A 91 2.66 -16.19 4.19
C ASP A 91 3.78 -16.45 5.19
N TYR A 92 4.22 -15.42 5.92
CA TYR A 92 5.20 -15.57 7.00
C TYR A 92 4.74 -16.54 8.11
N ILE A 93 3.46 -16.47 8.52
CA ILE A 93 2.90 -17.39 9.51
C ILE A 93 2.83 -18.82 8.97
N VAL A 94 2.43 -19.00 7.71
CA VAL A 94 2.33 -20.31 7.06
C VAL A 94 3.71 -20.95 6.92
N ASP A 95 4.70 -20.20 6.45
CA ASP A 95 6.06 -20.69 6.20
C ASP A 95 6.79 -21.08 7.48
N MET A 96 6.55 -20.39 8.60
CA MET A 96 7.14 -20.77 9.89
C MET A 96 6.48 -21.99 10.53
N GLY A 97 5.27 -22.37 10.10
CA GLY A 97 4.47 -23.48 10.66
C GLY A 97 3.91 -23.20 12.07
N SER A 98 4.70 -22.63 12.96
CA SER A 98 4.27 -22.12 14.27
C SER A 98 5.04 -20.87 14.65
N VAL A 99 4.33 -19.79 14.95
CA VAL A 99 4.90 -18.56 15.51
C VAL A 99 4.92 -18.69 17.03
N SER A 100 6.03 -18.31 17.68
CA SER A 100 6.08 -18.30 19.15
C SER A 100 5.08 -17.28 19.71
N GLU A 101 4.52 -17.53 20.90
CA GLU A 101 3.61 -16.58 21.55
C GLU A 101 4.24 -15.19 21.68
N LYS A 102 5.55 -15.15 21.93
CA LYS A 102 6.32 -13.91 22.02
C LYS A 102 6.35 -13.16 20.70
N ASP A 103 6.61 -13.84 19.58
CA ASP A 103 6.69 -13.18 18.27
C ASP A 103 5.29 -12.75 17.79
N ALA A 104 4.28 -13.59 18.05
CA ALA A 104 2.87 -13.25 17.79
C ALA A 104 2.43 -12.02 18.59
N ALA A 105 2.85 -11.89 19.86
CA ALA A 105 2.54 -10.74 20.68
C ALA A 105 3.14 -9.43 20.12
N HIS A 106 4.35 -9.46 19.57
CA HIS A 106 4.95 -8.29 18.92
C HIS A 106 4.20 -7.90 17.64
N LEU A 107 3.86 -8.89 16.80
CA LEU A 107 3.07 -8.66 15.58
C LEU A 107 1.70 -8.04 15.90
N LEU A 108 1.00 -8.60 16.89
CA LEU A 108 -0.28 -8.06 17.35
C LEU A 108 -0.13 -6.67 17.95
N HIS A 109 0.96 -6.38 18.65
CA HIS A 109 1.22 -5.06 19.19
C HIS A 109 1.31 -4.01 18.08
N ASP A 110 2.08 -4.28 17.03
CA ASP A 110 2.22 -3.37 15.88
C ASP A 110 0.88 -3.14 15.15
N VAL A 111 0.09 -4.20 14.96
CA VAL A 111 -1.25 -4.09 14.37
C VAL A 111 -2.18 -3.27 15.26
N CYS A 112 -2.18 -3.51 16.58
CA CYS A 112 -2.99 -2.75 17.52
C CYS A 112 -2.60 -1.27 17.56
N GLN A 113 -1.31 -0.94 17.47
CA GLN A 113 -0.85 0.44 17.37
C GLN A 113 -1.38 1.13 16.11
N ALA A 114 -1.32 0.46 14.95
CA ALA A 114 -1.89 0.98 13.72
C ALA A 114 -3.40 1.23 13.83
N LEU A 115 -4.13 0.26 14.40
CA LEU A 115 -5.58 0.35 14.59
C LEU A 115 -5.97 1.47 15.56
N ASP A 116 -5.28 1.60 16.69
CA ASP A 116 -5.53 2.68 17.66
C ASP A 116 -5.30 4.06 17.02
N TYR A 117 -4.23 4.20 16.23
CA TYR A 117 -3.93 5.41 15.48
C TYR A 117 -5.02 5.76 14.45
N MET A 118 -5.56 4.77 13.75
CA MET A 118 -6.65 4.96 12.79
C MET A 118 -7.97 5.29 13.48
N HIS A 119 -8.36 4.51 14.49
CA HIS A 119 -9.63 4.65 15.20
C HIS A 119 -9.72 5.98 15.95
N SER A 120 -8.61 6.43 16.56
CA SER A 120 -8.54 7.75 17.22
C SER A 120 -8.78 8.92 16.26
N ARG A 121 -8.64 8.71 14.95
CA ARG A 121 -8.94 9.68 13.89
C ARG A 121 -10.29 9.47 13.20
N GLY A 122 -11.08 8.51 13.67
CA GLY A 122 -12.40 8.17 13.11
C GLY A 122 -12.34 7.32 11.85
N VAL A 123 -11.19 6.70 11.53
CA VAL A 123 -11.03 5.78 10.39
C VAL A 123 -11.14 4.35 10.90
N TRP A 124 -12.16 3.62 10.43
CA TRP A 124 -12.47 2.25 10.89
C TRP A 124 -12.14 1.16 9.86
N SER A 125 -11.85 1.57 8.62
CA SER A 125 -11.48 0.66 7.55
C SER A 125 -10.66 1.43 6.52
N VAL A 126 -9.59 0.80 6.03
CA VAL A 126 -8.99 1.15 4.74
C VAL A 126 -9.45 0.08 3.77
N VAL A 127 -10.06 0.49 2.66
CA VAL A 127 -10.38 -0.44 1.57
C VAL A 127 -9.06 -0.66 0.83
N MET A 128 -8.26 -1.65 1.25
CA MET A 128 -7.02 -2.05 0.55
C MET A 128 -7.29 -3.14 -0.47
#